data_AF-A0A969I2G2-F1
#
_entry.id   AF-A0A969I2G2-F1
#
_cell.length_a   1.000
_cell.length_b   1.000
_cell.length_c   1.000
_cell.angle_alpha   90.00
_cell.angle_beta   90.00
_cell.angle_gamma   90.00
#
_symmetry.space_group_name_H-M   'P 1'
#
loop_
_entity.id
_entity.type
_entity.pdbx_description
1 polymer ?
#
loop_
_entity_poly.entity_id
_entity_poly.type
_entity_poly.pdbx_seq_one_letter_code
_entity_poly.pdbx_strand_id
1 'polypeptide(L)'
;MAKDINQAVREVCLWFPEAAEVISHGSPDFRVRGKTFATYVINHHGDGRIALWLNAPAGAQELYTKEEPKHFFVPPYVGPRGWLGVHLNKGISWKRVAKLVREAYEKVAPPALTAKLGKTIEIKPPTKQLTAAQIDPMQSQRAQSVLKTMRRICLALPETSEDKQFGSPVWRAGKKTFAQAYQYREENRLRIAFWVGVDRQAMLTGDARYEIPKYMGHNGWIALDVSKQCNWSEVRASCCTAIAISHSSACSKNSENEHRGRRARTLRASLE
;
A
#
# COMPACT_ATOMS: atom_id res chain seq x y z
N MET A 1 16.32 24.26 -11.39
CA MET A 1 16.21 23.54 -10.10
C MET A 1 16.61 22.09 -10.32
N ALA A 2 17.20 21.40 -9.34
CA ALA A 2 17.53 19.98 -9.46
C ALA A 2 16.25 19.14 -9.58
N LYS A 3 16.17 18.33 -10.64
CA LYS A 3 15.02 17.45 -10.94
C LYS A 3 15.04 16.23 -10.02
N ASP A 4 13.90 15.90 -9.41
CA ASP A 4 13.73 14.65 -8.69
C ASP A 4 13.16 13.52 -9.57
N ILE A 5 13.13 12.32 -9.03
CA ILE A 5 12.67 11.13 -9.75
C ILE A 5 11.19 11.19 -10.13
N ASN A 6 10.33 11.85 -9.34
CA ASN A 6 8.92 11.99 -9.66
C ASN A 6 8.74 12.85 -10.92
N GLN A 7 9.46 13.96 -10.98
CA GLN A 7 9.48 14.85 -12.14
C GLN A 7 10.04 14.15 -13.37
N ALA A 8 11.12 13.38 -13.23
CA ALA A 8 11.73 12.64 -14.33
C ALA A 8 10.81 11.53 -14.89
N VAL A 9 10.08 10.81 -14.03
CA VAL A 9 9.07 9.83 -14.46
C VAL A 9 7.96 10.51 -15.24
N ARG A 10 7.41 11.63 -14.71
CA ARG A 10 6.36 12.39 -15.39
C ARG A 10 6.82 12.90 -16.76
N GLU A 11 8.03 13.43 -16.85
CA GLU A 11 8.61 13.92 -18.10
C GLU A 11 8.71 12.82 -19.18
N VAL A 12 9.16 11.63 -18.80
CA VAL A 12 9.27 10.50 -19.75
C VAL A 12 7.90 9.94 -20.12
N CYS A 13 7.00 9.76 -19.17
CA CYS A 13 5.71 9.13 -19.42
C CYS A 13 4.71 10.08 -20.11
N LEU A 14 4.76 11.38 -19.85
CA LEU A 14 3.86 12.38 -20.46
C LEU A 14 4.41 12.96 -21.77
N TRP A 15 5.57 12.47 -22.24
CA TRP A 15 6.12 12.84 -23.55
C TRP A 15 5.26 12.34 -24.72
N PHE A 16 4.53 11.24 -24.52
CA PHE A 16 3.82 10.57 -25.61
C PHE A 16 2.48 11.25 -25.93
N PRO A 17 2.03 11.19 -27.21
CA PRO A 17 0.75 11.76 -27.61
C PRO A 17 -0.41 11.25 -26.75
N GLU A 18 -1.21 12.17 -26.23
CA GLU A 18 -2.40 11.83 -25.42
C GLU A 18 -2.12 11.00 -24.16
N ALA A 19 -0.87 10.96 -23.70
CA ALA A 19 -0.55 10.38 -22.40
C ALA A 19 -1.10 11.27 -21.29
N ALA A 20 -1.79 10.67 -20.33
CA ALA A 20 -2.34 11.35 -19.17
C ALA A 20 -1.97 10.61 -17.88
N GLU A 21 -1.84 11.36 -16.78
CA GLU A 21 -1.59 10.83 -15.45
C GLU A 21 -2.91 10.77 -14.66
N VAL A 22 -3.19 9.62 -14.05
CA VAL A 22 -4.37 9.37 -13.21
C VAL A 22 -3.92 8.69 -11.92
N ILE A 23 -4.37 9.18 -10.77
CA ILE A 23 -4.10 8.49 -9.50
C ILE A 23 -5.00 7.26 -9.39
N SER A 24 -4.39 6.09 -9.21
CA SER A 24 -5.05 4.79 -9.06
C SER A 24 -4.45 4.08 -7.86
N HIS A 25 -5.27 3.72 -6.87
CA HIS A 25 -4.82 3.03 -5.64
C HIS A 25 -3.61 3.72 -4.98
N GLY A 26 -3.62 5.06 -4.95
CA GLY A 26 -2.56 5.89 -4.36
C GLY A 26 -1.26 5.99 -5.16
N SER A 27 -1.22 5.47 -6.39
CA SER A 27 -0.06 5.52 -7.27
C SER A 27 -0.41 6.19 -8.60
N PRO A 28 0.50 6.98 -9.22
CA PRO A 28 0.29 7.51 -10.56
C PRO A 28 0.27 6.41 -11.63
N ASP A 29 -0.87 6.24 -12.30
CA ASP A 29 -0.99 5.52 -13.57
C ASP A 29 -0.79 6.50 -14.73
N PHE A 30 0.02 6.11 -15.70
CA PHE A 30 0.14 6.78 -16.99
C PHE A 30 -0.63 5.99 -18.03
N ARG A 31 -1.55 6.68 -18.71
CA ARG A 31 -2.56 6.07 -19.59
C ARG A 31 -2.56 6.74 -20.95
N VAL A 32 -2.89 5.95 -21.98
CA VAL A 32 -3.22 6.43 -23.33
C VAL A 32 -4.60 5.90 -23.69
N ARG A 33 -5.52 6.80 -24.10
CA ARG A 33 -6.91 6.43 -24.42
C ARG A 33 -7.58 5.56 -23.33
N GLY A 34 -7.34 5.91 -22.06
CA GLY A 34 -7.91 5.21 -20.90
C GLY A 34 -7.21 3.90 -20.50
N LYS A 35 -6.23 3.41 -21.27
CA LYS A 35 -5.48 2.18 -20.97
C LYS A 35 -4.13 2.50 -20.33
N THR A 36 -3.83 1.87 -19.18
CA THR A 36 -2.56 2.05 -18.48
C THR A 36 -1.41 1.34 -19.19
N PHE A 37 -0.32 2.07 -19.43
CA PHE A 37 0.93 1.52 -19.96
C PHE A 37 2.06 1.56 -18.92
N ALA A 38 1.98 2.47 -17.94
CA ALA A 38 2.94 2.52 -16.85
C ALA A 38 2.25 2.88 -15.52
N THR A 39 2.74 2.33 -14.40
CA THR A 39 2.34 2.73 -13.05
C THR A 39 3.59 3.03 -12.23
N TYR A 40 3.69 4.24 -11.70
CA TYR A 40 4.81 4.65 -10.85
C TYR A 40 4.51 4.37 -9.38
N VAL A 41 5.36 3.61 -8.72
CA VAL A 41 5.12 3.13 -7.36
C VAL A 41 6.35 3.34 -6.49
N ILE A 42 6.12 3.85 -5.28
CA ILE A 42 7.16 4.09 -4.28
C ILE A 42 6.81 3.35 -2.99
N ASN A 43 7.70 2.44 -2.58
CA ASN A 43 7.62 1.64 -1.35
C ASN A 43 6.31 0.83 -1.27
N HIS A 44 6.01 0.08 -2.32
CA HIS A 44 4.77 -0.68 -2.41
C HIS A 44 4.73 -1.73 -1.31
N HIS A 45 3.76 -1.64 -0.41
CA HIS A 45 3.66 -2.53 0.75
C HIS A 45 4.93 -2.62 1.61
N GLY A 46 5.74 -1.56 1.65
CA GLY A 46 6.98 -1.54 2.44
C GLY A 46 8.17 -2.20 1.77
N ASP A 47 8.13 -2.47 0.46
CA ASP A 47 9.21 -3.14 -0.28
C ASP A 47 10.46 -2.27 -0.54
N GLY A 48 10.42 -0.98 -0.16
CA GLY A 48 11.53 -0.04 -0.30
C GLY A 48 11.88 0.35 -1.75
N ARG A 49 11.09 -0.09 -2.74
CA ARG A 49 11.40 0.14 -4.16
C ARG A 49 10.91 1.51 -4.61
N ILE A 50 11.72 2.23 -5.38
CA ILE A 50 11.23 3.30 -6.26
C ILE A 50 11.18 2.69 -7.65
N ALA A 51 9.98 2.42 -8.14
CA ALA A 51 9.80 1.57 -9.31
C ALA A 51 8.79 2.12 -10.31
N LEU A 52 9.03 1.80 -11.59
CA LEU A 52 8.07 1.98 -12.66
C LEU A 52 7.63 0.60 -13.15
N TRP A 53 6.35 0.31 -13.04
CA TRP A 53 5.77 -0.92 -13.57
C TRP A 53 5.28 -0.65 -14.99
N LEU A 54 5.72 -1.44 -15.95
CA LEU A 54 5.50 -1.23 -17.37
C LEU A 54 4.71 -2.39 -17.96
N ASN A 55 3.72 -2.07 -18.79
CA ASN A 55 3.04 -3.05 -19.61
C ASN A 55 3.97 -3.49 -20.76
N ALA A 56 4.94 -4.34 -20.45
CA ALA A 56 6.04 -4.69 -21.34
C ALA A 56 5.60 -5.66 -22.46
N PRO A 57 6.27 -5.66 -23.62
CA PRO A 57 6.02 -6.64 -24.69
C PRO A 57 6.14 -8.10 -24.21
N ALA A 58 5.53 -9.04 -24.93
CA ALA A 58 5.61 -10.47 -24.60
C ALA A 58 7.08 -10.94 -24.55
N GLY A 59 7.41 -11.80 -23.58
CA GLY A 59 8.77 -12.31 -23.36
C GLY A 59 9.73 -11.34 -22.65
N ALA A 60 9.47 -10.02 -22.68
CA ALA A 60 10.37 -9.04 -22.07
C ALA A 60 10.51 -9.22 -20.54
N GLN A 61 9.43 -9.57 -19.85
CA GLN A 61 9.46 -9.78 -18.40
C GLN A 61 10.44 -10.89 -18.00
N GLU A 62 10.31 -12.06 -18.60
CA GLU A 62 11.16 -13.22 -18.30
C GLU A 62 12.62 -12.93 -18.64
N LEU A 63 12.88 -12.39 -19.84
CA LEU A 63 14.22 -12.02 -20.29
C LEU A 63 14.90 -11.05 -19.31
N TYR A 64 14.27 -9.92 -19.00
CA TYR A 64 14.90 -8.89 -18.18
C TYR A 64 15.07 -9.28 -16.72
N THR A 65 14.11 -10.01 -16.16
CA THR A 65 14.19 -10.45 -14.75
C THR A 65 15.23 -11.54 -14.54
N LYS A 66 15.51 -12.35 -15.58
CA LYS A 66 16.59 -13.36 -15.55
C LYS A 66 17.97 -12.76 -15.79
N GLU A 67 18.12 -11.94 -16.84
CA GLU A 67 19.43 -11.41 -17.26
C GLU A 67 19.90 -10.24 -16.39
N GLU A 68 18.98 -9.39 -15.90
CA GLU A 68 19.30 -8.14 -15.22
C GLU A 68 18.49 -7.97 -13.89
N PRO A 69 18.52 -8.95 -12.95
CA PRO A 69 17.68 -8.93 -11.73
C PRO A 69 17.97 -7.76 -10.77
N LYS A 70 19.11 -7.08 -10.94
CA LYS A 70 19.42 -5.83 -10.23
C LYS A 70 18.46 -4.69 -10.61
N HIS A 71 18.03 -4.65 -11.88
CA HIS A 71 17.26 -3.56 -12.45
C HIS A 71 15.79 -3.92 -12.64
N PHE A 72 15.46 -5.21 -12.69
CA PHE A 72 14.13 -5.67 -13.05
C PHE A 72 13.57 -6.71 -12.08
N PHE A 73 12.25 -6.69 -11.93
CA PHE A 73 11.52 -7.65 -11.10
C PHE A 73 10.11 -7.90 -11.65
N VAL A 74 9.46 -8.96 -11.15
CA VAL A 74 8.04 -9.24 -11.42
C VAL A 74 7.20 -8.47 -10.39
N PRO A 75 6.41 -7.45 -10.80
CA PRO A 75 5.58 -6.68 -9.89
C PRO A 75 4.38 -7.50 -9.39
N PRO A 76 3.90 -7.27 -8.16
CA PRO A 76 2.73 -7.95 -7.65
C PRO A 76 1.47 -7.58 -8.45
N TYR A 77 0.49 -8.49 -8.48
CA TYR A 77 -0.82 -8.37 -9.15
C TYR A 77 -0.80 -8.30 -10.69
N VAL A 78 0.05 -7.45 -11.26
CA VAL A 78 0.17 -7.26 -12.72
C VAL A 78 1.27 -8.10 -13.34
N GLY A 79 2.16 -8.69 -12.52
CA GLY A 79 3.19 -9.63 -12.94
C GLY A 79 2.66 -10.80 -13.78
N PRO A 80 1.61 -11.53 -13.36
CA PRO A 80 1.01 -12.61 -14.16
C PRO A 80 0.45 -12.15 -15.52
N ARG A 81 0.24 -10.84 -15.72
CA ARG A 81 -0.17 -10.25 -17.00
C ARG A 81 1.03 -9.80 -17.86
N GLY A 82 2.25 -10.21 -17.49
CA GLY A 82 3.49 -9.90 -18.20
C GLY A 82 4.06 -8.50 -17.96
N TRP A 83 3.63 -7.80 -16.91
CA TRP A 83 4.17 -6.47 -16.60
C TRP A 83 5.57 -6.52 -16.01
N LEU A 84 6.44 -5.60 -16.41
CA LEU A 84 7.83 -5.52 -15.94
C LEU A 84 7.99 -4.44 -14.88
N GLY A 85 8.53 -4.79 -13.72
CA GLY A 85 8.94 -3.82 -12.70
C GLY A 85 10.35 -3.33 -12.97
N VAL A 86 10.56 -2.01 -13.05
CA VAL A 86 11.87 -1.39 -13.25
C VAL A 86 12.30 -0.65 -11.98
N HIS A 87 13.45 -1.01 -11.42
CA HIS A 87 14.05 -0.29 -10.29
C HIS A 87 14.70 1.01 -10.75
N LEU A 88 14.11 2.14 -10.37
CA LEU A 88 14.61 3.46 -10.75
C LEU A 88 15.74 3.96 -9.83
N ASN A 89 15.89 3.37 -8.64
CA ASN A 89 16.91 3.74 -7.64
C ASN A 89 18.11 2.77 -7.60
N LYS A 90 18.31 1.95 -8.62
CA LYS A 90 19.41 0.95 -8.70
C LYS A 90 20.43 1.25 -9.81
N GLY A 91 20.43 2.48 -10.34
CA GLY A 91 21.44 2.95 -11.29
C GLY A 91 21.15 2.64 -12.76
N ILE A 92 19.92 2.28 -13.12
CA ILE A 92 19.53 2.14 -14.53
C ILE A 92 19.63 3.51 -15.23
N SER A 93 20.14 3.54 -16.46
CA SER A 93 20.27 4.79 -17.21
C SER A 93 18.91 5.32 -17.64
N TRP A 94 18.71 6.64 -17.60
CA TRP A 94 17.44 7.25 -18.00
C TRP A 94 17.16 7.15 -19.51
N LYS A 95 18.22 6.98 -20.32
CA LYS A 95 18.08 6.58 -21.73
C LYS A 95 17.42 5.21 -21.87
N ARG A 96 17.77 4.24 -21.01
CA ARG A 96 17.16 2.90 -20.98
C ARG A 96 15.72 2.97 -20.47
N VAL A 97 15.47 3.72 -19.40
CA VAL A 97 14.11 3.95 -18.87
C VAL A 97 13.21 4.52 -19.97
N ALA A 98 13.64 5.57 -20.69
CA ALA A 98 12.85 6.17 -21.76
C ALA A 98 12.50 5.19 -22.90
N LYS A 99 13.43 4.30 -23.27
CA LYS A 99 13.17 3.23 -24.25
C LYS A 99 12.12 2.24 -23.75
N LEU A 100 12.24 1.77 -22.51
CA LEU A 100 11.28 0.82 -21.93
C LEU A 100 9.88 1.42 -21.79
N VAL A 101 9.78 2.70 -21.42
CA VAL A 101 8.49 3.40 -21.36
C VAL A 101 7.89 3.54 -22.76
N ARG A 102 8.70 3.84 -23.78
CA ARG A 102 8.25 3.86 -25.17
C ARG A 102 7.69 2.52 -25.60
N GLU A 103 8.39 1.42 -25.36
CA GLU A 103 7.92 0.06 -25.70
C GLU A 103 6.58 -0.25 -25.02
N ALA A 104 6.42 0.14 -23.75
CA ALA A 104 5.17 -0.03 -23.02
C ALA A 104 4.03 0.82 -23.61
N TYR A 105 4.32 2.07 -23.99
CA TYR A 105 3.36 2.95 -24.67
C TYR A 105 2.96 2.38 -26.03
N GLU A 106 3.92 1.98 -26.88
CA GLU A 106 3.68 1.45 -28.23
C GLU A 106 2.85 0.15 -28.19
N LYS A 107 3.01 -0.67 -27.15
CA LYS A 107 2.17 -1.87 -26.92
C LYS A 107 0.69 -1.52 -26.68
N VAL A 108 0.41 -0.40 -26.02
CA VAL A 108 -0.94 -0.05 -25.54
C VAL A 108 -1.64 0.95 -26.45
N ALA A 109 -0.88 1.84 -27.08
CA ALA A 109 -1.38 2.93 -27.90
C ALA A 109 -1.99 2.42 -29.23
N PRO A 110 -3.06 3.06 -29.74
CA PRO A 110 -3.57 2.79 -31.08
C PRO A 110 -2.50 3.05 -32.17
N PRO A 111 -2.52 2.32 -33.29
CA PRO A 111 -1.53 2.47 -34.37
C PRO A 111 -1.37 3.92 -34.88
N ALA A 112 -2.47 4.68 -34.93
CA ALA A 112 -2.46 6.08 -35.35
C ALA A 112 -1.64 7.01 -34.44
N LEU A 113 -1.48 6.69 -33.15
CA LEU A 113 -0.63 7.46 -32.24
C LEU A 113 0.82 6.99 -32.32
N THR A 114 1.04 5.69 -32.46
CA THR A 114 2.38 5.12 -32.65
C THR A 114 3.04 5.63 -33.93
N ALA A 115 2.26 5.80 -35.01
CA ALA A 115 2.74 6.37 -36.27
C ALA A 115 3.21 7.83 -36.16
N LYS A 116 2.79 8.56 -35.13
CA LYS A 116 3.20 9.96 -34.86
C LYS A 116 4.46 10.06 -34.01
N LEU A 117 5.00 8.94 -33.51
CA LEU A 117 6.16 8.97 -32.63
C LEU A 117 7.43 9.34 -33.40
N GLY A 118 8.08 10.42 -32.97
CA GLY A 118 9.43 10.75 -33.39
C GLY A 118 10.50 9.95 -32.64
N LYS A 119 11.65 10.56 -32.40
CA LYS A 119 12.72 9.95 -31.58
C LYS A 119 12.27 9.80 -30.12
N THR A 120 12.79 8.76 -29.46
CA THR A 120 12.61 8.59 -28.00
C THR A 120 13.19 9.80 -27.29
N ILE A 121 12.45 10.34 -26.32
CA ILE A 121 12.92 11.47 -25.52
C ILE A 121 14.25 11.14 -24.84
N GLU A 122 15.17 12.10 -24.86
CA GLU A 122 16.37 12.06 -24.05
C GLU A 122 16.22 13.07 -22.92
N ILE A 123 16.28 12.58 -21.68
CA ILE A 123 16.16 13.44 -20.50
C ILE A 123 17.43 13.41 -19.67
N LYS A 124 17.75 14.54 -19.03
CA LYS A 124 18.78 14.58 -18.00
C LYS A 124 18.33 13.71 -16.81
N PRO A 125 19.19 12.84 -16.25
CA PRO A 125 18.85 12.07 -15.06
C PRO A 125 18.44 12.98 -13.88
N PRO A 126 17.51 12.56 -13.01
CA PRO A 126 17.24 13.24 -11.76
C PRO A 126 18.47 13.15 -10.85
N THR A 127 18.84 14.27 -10.25
CA THR A 127 19.98 14.38 -9.34
C THR A 127 19.53 14.56 -7.89
N LYS A 128 18.29 15.01 -7.68
CA LYS A 128 17.70 15.15 -6.35
C LYS A 128 17.15 13.82 -5.88
N GLN A 129 17.69 13.31 -4.77
CA GLN A 129 17.18 12.11 -4.13
C GLN A 129 15.93 12.42 -3.30
N LEU A 130 15.04 11.43 -3.21
CA LEU A 130 13.91 11.50 -2.29
C LEU A 130 14.40 11.31 -0.85
N THR A 131 13.86 12.09 0.07
CA THR A 131 14.07 11.89 1.51
C THR A 131 13.41 10.60 1.99
N ALA A 132 13.83 10.09 3.15
CA ALA A 132 13.21 8.92 3.76
C ALA A 132 11.68 9.07 3.92
N ALA A 133 11.20 10.25 4.35
CA ALA A 133 9.76 10.54 4.47
C ALA A 133 9.03 10.60 3.12
N GLN A 134 9.73 11.00 2.05
CA GLN A 134 9.19 10.93 0.69
C GLN A 134 9.21 9.51 0.13
N ILE A 135 10.00 8.57 0.68
CA ILE A 135 9.96 7.15 0.30
C ILE A 135 9.00 6.37 1.18
N ASP A 136 8.88 6.71 2.44
CA ASP A 136 7.97 6.10 3.40
C ASP A 136 7.44 7.20 4.33
N PRO A 137 6.17 7.61 4.21
CA PRO A 137 5.59 8.65 5.06
C PRO A 137 5.69 8.34 6.56
N MET A 138 5.77 7.06 6.93
CA MET A 138 5.95 6.64 8.31
C MET A 138 7.32 7.03 8.89
N GLN A 139 8.30 7.42 8.06
CA GLN A 139 9.60 7.95 8.48
C GLN A 139 9.57 9.45 8.81
N SER A 140 8.43 10.14 8.63
CA SER A 140 8.31 11.54 9.04
C SER A 140 8.45 11.69 10.57
N GLN A 141 8.94 12.85 11.03
CA GLN A 141 9.13 13.13 12.46
C GLN A 141 7.83 12.94 13.27
N ARG A 142 6.69 13.37 12.70
CA ARG A 142 5.38 13.20 13.31
C ARG A 142 5.00 11.73 13.41
N ALA A 143 5.14 10.97 12.33
CA ALA A 143 4.85 9.53 12.34
C ALA A 143 5.74 8.79 13.34
N GLN A 144 7.05 9.05 13.36
CA GLN A 144 7.96 8.44 14.33
C GLN A 144 7.60 8.77 15.78
N SER A 145 7.19 10.01 16.06
CA SER A 145 6.71 10.41 17.39
C SER A 145 5.43 9.68 17.78
N VAL A 146 4.48 9.54 16.85
CA VAL A 146 3.24 8.78 17.05
C VAL A 146 3.53 7.30 17.28
N LEU A 147 4.39 6.68 16.46
CA LEU A 147 4.79 5.28 16.59
C LEU A 147 5.48 5.01 17.93
N LYS A 148 6.34 5.92 18.41
CA LYS A 148 6.96 5.82 19.73
C LYS A 148 5.92 5.75 20.84
N THR A 149 4.89 6.59 20.79
CA THR A 149 3.81 6.58 21.78
C THR A 149 2.92 5.34 21.64
N MET A 150 2.58 4.94 20.41
CA MET A 150 1.81 3.72 20.15
C MET A 150 2.51 2.48 20.68
N ARG A 151 3.83 2.35 20.46
CA ARG A 151 4.64 1.26 21.06
C ARG A 151 4.51 1.23 22.57
N ARG A 152 4.65 2.38 23.24
CA ARG A 152 4.51 2.48 24.70
C ARG A 152 3.13 2.05 25.18
N ILE A 153 2.06 2.43 24.48
CA ILE A 153 0.68 2.11 24.87
C ILE A 153 0.36 0.64 24.58
N CYS A 154 0.59 0.19 23.34
CA CYS A 154 0.19 -1.13 22.88
C CYS A 154 1.01 -2.22 23.54
N LEU A 155 2.34 -2.09 23.62
CA LEU A 155 3.21 -3.13 24.16
C LEU A 155 3.18 -3.21 25.70
N ALA A 156 2.50 -2.29 26.38
CA ALA A 156 2.20 -2.40 27.80
C ALA A 156 0.99 -3.31 28.09
N LEU A 157 0.23 -3.70 27.06
CA LEU A 157 -0.94 -4.55 27.19
C LEU A 157 -0.51 -6.03 27.10
N PRO A 158 -1.12 -6.93 27.88
CA PRO A 158 -0.72 -8.33 27.93
C PRO A 158 -0.87 -9.02 26.56
N GLU A 159 0.06 -9.94 26.26
CA GLU A 159 0.04 -10.78 25.06
C GLU A 159 0.02 -10.01 23.73
N THR A 160 0.61 -8.81 23.72
CA THR A 160 0.70 -7.97 22.52
C THR A 160 2.08 -7.94 21.87
N SER A 161 2.10 -7.72 20.55
CA SER A 161 3.33 -7.54 19.78
C SER A 161 3.15 -6.50 18.67
N GLU A 162 4.26 -5.93 18.20
CA GLU A 162 4.31 -5.10 16.98
C GLU A 162 4.76 -5.97 15.79
N ASP A 163 4.16 -5.72 14.63
CA ASP A 163 4.47 -6.41 13.37
C ASP A 163 4.23 -5.42 12.20
N LYS A 164 4.36 -5.87 10.96
CA LYS A 164 4.03 -5.09 9.76
C LYS A 164 2.97 -5.80 8.92
N GLN A 165 2.03 -5.02 8.40
CA GLN A 165 1.06 -5.49 7.43
C GLN A 165 1.00 -4.49 6.28
N PHE A 166 1.27 -4.97 5.05
CA PHE A 166 1.35 -4.12 3.86
C PHE A 166 2.29 -2.91 4.04
N GLY A 167 3.42 -3.11 4.73
CA GLY A 167 4.41 -2.08 5.03
C GLY A 167 4.06 -1.16 6.20
N SER A 168 2.82 -1.18 6.67
CA SER A 168 2.35 -0.35 7.78
C SER A 168 2.57 -1.04 9.13
N PRO A 169 3.02 -0.32 10.17
CA PRO A 169 3.09 -0.86 11.54
C PRO A 169 1.72 -1.28 12.05
N VAL A 170 1.65 -2.48 12.62
CA VAL A 170 0.46 -3.05 13.23
C VAL A 170 0.76 -3.58 14.63
N TRP A 171 -0.26 -3.57 15.49
CA TRP A 171 -0.19 -4.20 16.81
C TRP A 171 -1.20 -5.33 16.91
N ARG A 172 -0.73 -6.46 17.43
CA ARG A 172 -1.48 -7.71 17.53
C ARG A 172 -1.68 -8.12 18.97
N ALA A 173 -2.79 -8.78 19.25
CA ALA A 173 -3.04 -9.57 20.45
C ALA A 173 -3.11 -11.04 19.99
N GLY A 174 -2.09 -11.82 20.31
CA GLY A 174 -1.85 -13.12 19.66
C GLY A 174 -1.80 -12.98 18.12
N LYS A 175 -2.70 -13.67 17.41
CA LYS A 175 -2.76 -13.64 15.92
C LYS A 175 -3.60 -12.50 15.35
N LYS A 176 -4.37 -11.78 16.18
CA LYS A 176 -5.33 -10.78 15.70
C LYS A 176 -4.75 -9.37 15.76
N THR A 177 -4.78 -8.65 14.65
CA THR A 177 -4.45 -7.23 14.63
C THR A 177 -5.57 -6.43 15.29
N PHE A 178 -5.25 -5.58 16.27
CA PHE A 178 -6.23 -4.72 16.96
C PHE A 178 -5.99 -3.22 16.70
N ALA A 179 -4.78 -2.84 16.32
CA ALA A 179 -4.44 -1.47 15.95
C ALA A 179 -3.46 -1.44 14.76
N GLN A 180 -3.51 -0.36 13.98
CA GLN A 180 -2.63 -0.13 12.84
C GLN A 180 -2.34 1.37 12.70
N ALA A 181 -1.11 1.73 12.36
CA ALA A 181 -0.75 3.11 12.00
C ALA A 181 -0.37 3.16 10.51
N TYR A 182 -0.93 4.10 9.76
CA TYR A 182 -0.68 4.22 8.33
C TYR A 182 -0.89 5.66 7.83
N GLN A 183 -0.31 5.94 6.66
CA GLN A 183 -0.51 7.19 5.93
C GLN A 183 -0.47 6.90 4.43
N TYR A 184 -1.57 7.19 3.75
CA TYR A 184 -1.60 7.20 2.27
C TYR A 184 -0.99 8.50 1.75
N ARG A 185 -0.26 8.43 0.63
CA ARG A 185 0.45 9.60 0.09
C ARG A 185 -0.49 10.68 -0.39
N GLU A 186 -1.59 10.30 -1.05
CA GLU A 186 -2.52 11.26 -1.66
C GLU A 186 -3.20 12.16 -0.64
N GLU A 187 -3.47 11.66 0.56
CA GLU A 187 -4.28 12.36 1.56
C GLU A 187 -3.43 13.13 2.56
N ASN A 188 -2.14 12.81 2.67
CA ASN A 188 -1.22 13.38 3.66
C ASN A 188 -1.77 13.37 5.11
N ARG A 189 -2.62 12.38 5.43
CA ARG A 189 -3.25 12.21 6.73
C ARG A 189 -2.68 10.98 7.43
N LEU A 190 -1.97 11.21 8.54
CA LEU A 190 -1.48 10.15 9.41
C LEU A 190 -2.61 9.66 10.28
N ARG A 191 -2.84 8.35 10.28
CA ARG A 191 -3.95 7.72 10.98
C ARG A 191 -3.47 6.63 11.90
N ILE A 192 -4.23 6.45 12.97
CA ILE A 192 -4.24 5.22 13.74
C ILE A 192 -5.62 4.63 13.61
N ALA A 193 -5.71 3.39 13.16
CA ALA A 193 -6.95 2.65 13.12
C ALA A 193 -7.01 1.61 14.23
N PHE A 194 -8.22 1.40 14.74
CA PHE A 194 -8.54 0.42 15.76
C PHE A 194 -9.68 -0.45 15.27
N TRP A 195 -9.68 -1.71 15.69
CA TRP A 195 -10.83 -2.57 15.48
C TRP A 195 -11.87 -2.32 16.58
N VAL A 196 -13.07 -1.90 16.17
CA VAL A 196 -14.18 -1.54 17.08
C VAL A 196 -15.46 -2.36 16.82
N GLY A 197 -15.50 -3.14 15.74
CA GLY A 197 -16.70 -3.80 15.25
C GLY A 197 -17.60 -2.85 14.46
N VAL A 198 -18.38 -3.39 13.52
CA VAL A 198 -19.19 -2.59 12.58
C VAL A 198 -20.21 -1.71 13.32
N ASP A 199 -20.88 -2.27 14.33
CA ASP A 199 -21.94 -1.57 15.08
C ASP A 199 -21.46 -0.29 15.79
N ARG A 200 -20.19 -0.23 16.18
CA ARG A 200 -19.62 0.92 16.90
C ARG A 200 -19.11 2.03 15.97
N GLN A 201 -18.92 1.75 14.68
CA GLN A 201 -18.39 2.74 13.74
C GLN A 201 -19.30 3.97 13.63
N ALA A 202 -20.61 3.74 13.54
CA ALA A 202 -21.59 4.81 13.36
C ALA A 202 -21.59 5.85 14.49
N MET A 203 -21.38 5.39 15.74
CA MET A 203 -21.30 6.29 16.91
C MET A 203 -20.03 7.13 16.88
N LEU A 204 -18.90 6.55 16.47
CA LEU A 204 -17.60 7.22 16.47
C LEU A 204 -17.47 8.25 15.35
N THR A 205 -18.10 8.00 14.20
CA THR A 205 -18.11 8.96 13.07
C THR A 205 -18.88 10.24 13.34
N GLY A 206 -19.55 10.37 14.50
CA GLY A 206 -20.09 11.66 14.95
C GLY A 206 -19.00 12.70 15.25
N ASP A 207 -17.77 12.26 15.51
CA ASP A 207 -16.60 13.13 15.61
C ASP A 207 -15.82 13.12 14.28
N ALA A 208 -15.62 14.31 13.69
CA ALA A 208 -14.98 14.50 12.39
C ALA A 208 -13.50 14.04 12.34
N ARG A 209 -12.87 13.79 13.49
CA ARG A 209 -11.52 13.20 13.57
C ARG A 209 -11.54 11.71 13.19
N TYR A 210 -12.68 11.05 13.30
CA TYR A 210 -12.86 9.65 12.96
C TYR A 210 -13.44 9.46 11.55
N GLU A 211 -13.00 8.40 10.90
CA GLU A 211 -13.56 7.98 9.61
C GLU A 211 -13.51 6.46 9.46
N ILE A 212 -14.41 5.94 8.63
CA ILE A 212 -14.41 4.53 8.24
C ILE A 212 -13.37 4.36 7.12
N PRO A 213 -12.28 3.59 7.34
CA PRO A 213 -11.21 3.45 6.35
C PRO A 213 -11.69 2.74 5.09
N LYS A 214 -11.29 3.25 3.92
CA LYS A 214 -11.66 2.73 2.60
C LYS A 214 -11.53 1.20 2.42
N TYR A 215 -10.41 0.62 2.88
CA TYR A 215 -10.07 -0.79 2.58
C TYR A 215 -10.38 -1.78 3.70
N MET A 216 -10.47 -1.33 4.94
CA MET A 216 -10.65 -2.20 6.12
C MET A 216 -11.91 -1.87 6.92
N GLY A 217 -12.59 -0.76 6.60
CA GLY A 217 -13.76 -0.28 7.31
C GLY A 217 -14.92 -1.28 7.30
N HIS A 218 -15.14 -2.00 6.20
CA HIS A 218 -16.18 -3.03 6.13
C HIS A 218 -16.03 -4.17 7.18
N ASN A 219 -14.83 -4.33 7.77
CA ASN A 219 -14.57 -5.31 8.82
C ASN A 219 -14.62 -4.71 10.25
N GLY A 220 -15.18 -3.51 10.42
CA GLY A 220 -15.34 -2.87 11.72
C GLY A 220 -14.12 -2.08 12.21
N TRP A 221 -13.26 -1.62 11.30
CA TRP A 221 -12.14 -0.73 11.61
C TRP A 221 -12.56 0.74 11.59
N ILE A 222 -12.09 1.53 12.54
CA ILE A 222 -12.26 2.98 12.54
C ILE A 222 -10.87 3.64 12.58
N ALA A 223 -10.65 4.68 11.77
CA ALA A 223 -9.41 5.45 11.80
C ALA A 223 -9.61 6.79 12.51
N LEU A 224 -8.66 7.14 13.36
CA LEU A 224 -8.49 8.44 13.98
C LEU A 224 -7.39 9.21 13.24
N ASP A 225 -7.67 10.44 12.81
CA ASP A 225 -6.66 11.36 12.30
C ASP A 225 -5.77 11.87 13.43
N VAL A 226 -4.46 11.64 13.30
CA VAL A 226 -3.44 12.07 14.26
C VAL A 226 -2.37 12.95 13.60
N SER A 227 -2.67 13.55 12.45
CA SER A 227 -1.73 14.37 11.67
C SER A 227 -1.20 15.57 12.45
N LYS A 228 -2.05 16.20 13.29
CA LYS A 228 -1.70 17.35 14.12
C LYS A 228 -1.58 16.97 15.60
N GLN A 229 -2.68 17.07 16.34
CA GLN A 229 -2.77 16.75 17.76
C GLN A 229 -3.56 15.45 17.95
N CYS A 230 -3.33 14.80 19.08
CA CYS A 230 -4.00 13.56 19.43
C CYS A 230 -4.19 13.49 20.95
N ASN A 231 -5.38 13.11 21.39
CA ASN A 231 -5.63 12.80 22.79
C ASN A 231 -5.16 11.38 23.09
N TRP A 232 -4.03 11.26 23.79
CA TRP A 232 -3.44 9.95 24.08
C TRP A 232 -4.22 9.12 25.10
N SER A 233 -5.03 9.75 25.95
CA SER A 233 -5.93 9.02 26.86
C SER A 233 -7.06 8.33 26.08
N GLU A 234 -7.60 9.02 25.07
CA GLU A 234 -8.57 8.46 24.13
C GLU A 234 -7.98 7.30 23.32
N VAL A 235 -6.78 7.48 22.74
CA VAL A 235 -6.08 6.40 22.03
C VAL A 235 -5.84 5.19 22.93
N ARG A 236 -5.44 5.40 24.19
CA ARG A 236 -5.26 4.30 25.15
C ARG A 236 -6.57 3.56 25.40
N ALA A 237 -7.68 4.27 25.60
CA ALA A 237 -9.00 3.66 25.79
C ALA A 237 -9.43 2.85 24.56
N SER A 238 -9.18 3.36 23.35
CA SER A 238 -9.44 2.65 22.09
C SER A 238 -8.61 1.37 21.96
N CYS A 239 -7.31 1.40 22.32
CA CYS A 239 -6.48 0.19 22.35
C CYS A 239 -7.02 -0.86 23.33
N CYS A 240 -7.35 -0.47 24.57
CA CYS A 240 -7.89 -1.39 25.57
C CYS A 240 -9.20 -2.03 25.10
N THR A 241 -10.08 -1.22 24.51
CA THR A 241 -11.36 -1.69 23.96
C THR A 241 -11.14 -2.68 22.81
N ALA A 242 -10.29 -2.33 21.84
CA ALA A 242 -10.00 -3.19 20.68
C ALA A 242 -9.42 -4.56 21.09
N ILE A 243 -8.54 -4.58 22.11
CA ILE A 243 -8.00 -5.82 22.67
C ILE A 243 -9.09 -6.64 23.37
N ALA A 244 -9.92 -6.01 24.21
CA ALA A 244 -10.99 -6.72 24.93
C ALA A 244 -11.93 -7.42 23.94
N ILE A 245 -12.36 -6.74 22.88
CA ILE A 245 -13.23 -7.35 21.86
C ILE A 245 -12.46 -8.47 21.12
N SER A 246 -11.17 -8.28 20.82
CA SER A 246 -10.35 -9.30 20.13
C SER A 246 -10.28 -10.62 20.91
N HIS A 247 -10.20 -10.55 22.24
CA HIS A 247 -10.26 -11.68 23.16
C HIS A 247 -11.66 -12.28 23.25
N SER A 248 -12.70 -11.47 23.43
CA SER A 248 -14.10 -11.95 23.49
C SER A 248 -14.53 -12.67 22.22
N SER A 249 -14.15 -12.17 21.03
CA SER A 249 -14.41 -12.85 19.76
C SER A 249 -13.56 -14.12 19.56
N ALA A 250 -12.46 -14.31 20.30
CA ALA A 250 -11.74 -15.59 20.32
C ALA A 250 -12.48 -16.60 21.22
N CYS A 251 -12.96 -16.14 22.37
CA CYS A 251 -13.71 -16.96 23.32
C CYS A 251 -15.04 -17.46 22.73
N SER A 252 -15.80 -16.57 22.05
CA SER A 252 -17.08 -16.92 21.41
C SER A 252 -16.94 -17.96 20.29
N LYS A 253 -15.89 -17.87 19.45
CA LYS A 253 -15.63 -18.87 18.40
C LYS A 253 -15.22 -20.23 18.98
N ASN A 254 -14.48 -20.24 20.09
CA ASN A 254 -14.15 -21.50 20.78
C ASN A 254 -15.41 -22.15 21.39
N SER A 255 -16.30 -21.37 22.00
CA SER A 255 -17.56 -21.91 22.54
C SER A 255 -18.50 -22.44 21.46
N GLU A 256 -18.59 -21.80 20.29
CA GLU A 256 -19.40 -22.28 19.16
C GLU A 256 -18.84 -23.58 18.56
N ASN A 257 -17.51 -23.68 18.44
CA ASN A 257 -16.85 -24.91 17.98
C ASN A 257 -16.99 -26.05 18.99
N GLU A 258 -16.92 -25.78 20.30
CA GLU A 258 -17.22 -26.77 21.33
C GLU A 258 -18.68 -27.21 21.32
N HIS A 259 -19.63 -26.29 21.12
CA HIS A 259 -21.04 -26.63 21.00
C HIS A 259 -21.37 -27.43 19.74
N ARG A 260 -20.76 -27.09 18.59
CA ARG A 260 -20.86 -27.90 17.36
C ARG A 260 -20.22 -29.28 17.54
N GLY A 261 -19.05 -29.33 18.18
CA GLY A 261 -18.36 -30.58 18.50
C GLY A 261 -19.12 -31.47 19.48
N ARG A 262 -19.84 -30.89 20.44
CA ARG A 262 -20.75 -31.64 21.33
C ARG A 262 -22.00 -32.12 20.59
N ARG A 263 -22.68 -31.26 19.81
CA ARG A 263 -23.85 -31.66 18.99
C ARG A 263 -23.52 -32.79 18.01
N ALA A 264 -22.35 -32.76 17.37
CA ALA A 264 -21.91 -33.83 16.47
C ALA A 264 -21.66 -35.16 17.19
N ARG A 265 -21.20 -35.14 18.46
CA ARG A 265 -21.05 -36.34 19.29
C ARG A 265 -22.39 -36.87 19.79
N THR A 266 -23.31 -35.99 20.18
CA THR A 266 -24.65 -36.39 20.63
C THR A 266 -25.47 -37.00 19.49
N LEU A 267 -25.37 -36.48 18.26
CA LEU A 267 -26.03 -37.06 17.09
C LEU A 267 -25.47 -38.43 16.68
N ARG A 268 -24.18 -38.70 16.92
CA ARG A 268 -23.59 -40.04 16.70
C ARG A 268 -24.05 -41.07 17.74
N ALA A 269 -24.28 -40.66 18.98
CA ALA A 269 -24.72 -41.56 20.06
C ALA A 269 -26.22 -41.89 20.05
N SER A 270 -27.01 -41.28 19.15
CA SER A 270 -28.45 -41.56 18.97
C SER A 270 -28.75 -42.34 17.69
N LEU A 271 -27.71 -42.79 16.97
CA LEU A 271 -27.80 -43.58 15.74
C LEU A 271 -27.12 -44.96 15.88
N GLU A 272 -26.77 -45.35 17.11
CA GLU A 272 -26.39 -46.72 17.52
C GLU A 272 -27.46 -47.26 18.47
#